data_AF-A0A7R9XZ40-F1
#
_entry.id   AF-A0A7R9XZ40-F1
#
_cell.length_a   1.000
_cell.length_b   1.000
_cell.length_c   1.000
_cell.angle_alpha   90.00
_cell.angle_beta   90.00
_cell.angle_gamma   90.00
#
_symmetry.space_group_name_H-M   'P 1'
#
loop_
_entity.id
_entity.type
_entity.pdbx_description
1 polymer ?
#
loop_
_entity_poly.entity_id
_entity_poly.type
_entity_poly.pdbx_seq_one_letter_code
_entity_poly.pdbx_strand_id
1 'polypeptide(L)'
;HDEPLERTFYYGAGGMRSVAGAMLEGYAEGEGAQVSVVAPCWVGRMEATEAGWALHGEGKARGTYDAVVISHNGKCANALLKPSGAPDTFELFRRLRLGPVWVALVAFESGVELAHGAGADGAGYEAAFVRGAQALGFAADQGSKIG
;
A
#
# COMPACT_ATOMS: atom_id res chain seq x y z
N HIS A 1 -3.63 27.19 21.12
CA HIS A 1 -3.15 26.03 21.88
C HIS A 1 -2.70 24.99 20.87
N ASP A 2 -1.44 25.07 20.44
CA ASP A 2 -0.79 24.05 19.61
C ASP A 2 0.25 23.38 20.51
N GLU A 3 -0.17 22.35 21.26
CA GLU A 3 0.81 21.42 21.80
C GLU A 3 1.28 20.51 20.66
N PRO A 4 2.60 20.29 20.52
CA PRO A 4 3.09 19.35 19.52
C PRO A 4 2.57 17.96 19.88
N LEU A 5 1.79 17.37 18.98
CA LEU A 5 1.39 15.97 19.09
C LEU A 5 2.67 15.12 19.00
N GLU A 6 3.15 14.59 20.13
CA GLU A 6 4.13 13.50 20.11
C GLU A 6 3.50 12.34 19.33
N ARG A 7 4.09 12.03 18.16
CA ARG A 7 3.65 10.94 17.30
C ARG A 7 4.75 9.91 17.22
N THR A 8 4.46 8.70 17.67
CA THR A 8 5.30 7.53 17.41
C THR A 8 5.11 7.06 15.98
N PHE A 9 6.20 6.87 15.24
CA PHE A 9 6.19 6.32 13.88
C PHE A 9 6.68 4.87 13.90
N TYR A 10 6.04 4.01 13.12
CA TYR A 10 6.41 2.59 12.95
C TYR A 10 6.75 2.31 11.49
N TYR A 11 7.71 1.43 11.26
CA TYR A 11 8.09 0.95 9.93
C TYR A 11 8.49 -0.52 9.97
N GLY A 12 8.36 -1.21 8.84
CA GLY A 12 8.79 -2.60 8.69
C GLY A 12 10.31 -2.71 8.69
N ALA A 13 10.84 -3.63 9.49
CA ALA A 13 12.26 -3.99 9.47
C ALA A 13 12.63 -4.56 8.08
N GLY A 14 13.71 -4.07 7.47
CA GLY A 14 14.05 -4.42 6.08
C GLY A 14 13.08 -3.85 5.03
N GLY A 15 12.32 -2.81 5.39
CA GLY A 15 11.36 -2.12 4.53
C GLY A 15 9.92 -2.58 4.69
N MET A 16 8.95 -1.76 4.26
CA MET A 16 7.51 -2.01 4.49
C MET A 16 6.98 -3.30 3.86
N ARG A 17 7.66 -3.87 2.86
CA ARG A 17 7.27 -5.13 2.22
C ARG A 17 7.37 -6.32 3.18
N SER A 18 8.30 -6.29 4.12
CA SER A 18 8.52 -7.40 5.06
C SER A 18 7.28 -7.66 5.92
N VAL A 19 6.51 -6.61 6.25
CA VAL A 19 5.27 -6.72 7.02
C VAL A 19 4.28 -7.64 6.30
N ALA A 20 4.08 -7.45 5.00
CA ALA A 20 3.22 -8.33 4.22
C ALA A 20 3.79 -9.74 4.11
N GLY A 21 5.10 -9.89 3.93
CA GLY A 21 5.77 -11.19 3.89
C GLY A 21 5.56 -12.01 5.16
N ALA A 22 5.82 -11.41 6.33
CA ALA A 22 5.63 -12.04 7.63
C ALA A 22 4.17 -12.43 7.89
N MET A 23 3.20 -11.63 7.42
CA MET A 23 1.78 -12.02 7.48
C MET A 23 1.52 -13.30 6.67
N LEU A 24 2.02 -13.39 5.43
CA LEU A 24 1.86 -14.59 4.60
C LEU A 24 2.52 -15.83 5.25
N GLU A 25 3.74 -15.69 5.75
CA GLU A 25 4.47 -16.76 6.44
C GLU A 25 3.69 -17.26 7.66
N GLY A 26 3.16 -16.35 8.50
CA GLY A 26 2.33 -16.70 9.65
C GLY A 26 1.07 -17.48 9.29
N TYR A 27 0.47 -17.25 8.12
CA TYR A 27 -0.67 -18.05 7.62
C TYR A 27 -0.25 -19.37 6.97
N ALA A 28 1.01 -19.54 6.57
CA ALA A 28 1.52 -20.76 5.96
C ALA A 28 2.01 -21.78 7.01
N GLU A 29 2.47 -21.31 8.17
CA GLU A 29 3.04 -22.15 9.24
C GLU A 29 2.01 -22.67 10.27
N GLY A 30 0.76 -22.20 10.23
CA GLY A 30 -0.33 -22.71 11.07
C GLY A 30 -0.87 -24.08 10.63
N GLU A 31 -1.53 -24.81 11.54
CA GLU A 31 -2.21 -26.08 11.21
C GLU A 31 -3.33 -25.84 10.18
N GLY A 32 -3.00 -26.10 8.91
CA GLY A 32 -3.87 -25.92 7.74
C GLY A 32 -3.47 -24.68 6.95
N ALA A 33 -2.84 -24.88 5.79
CA ALA A 33 -2.55 -23.80 4.84
C ALA A 33 -3.87 -23.18 4.34
N GLN A 34 -4.35 -22.13 5.02
CA GLN A 34 -5.62 -21.45 4.71
C GLN A 34 -5.45 -20.38 3.63
N VAL A 35 -4.22 -20.08 3.21
CA VAL A 35 -3.91 -18.99 2.28
C VAL A 35 -3.11 -19.53 1.09
N SER A 36 -3.65 -19.34 -0.11
CA SER A 36 -2.92 -19.54 -1.37
C SER A 36 -2.79 -18.19 -2.08
N VAL A 37 -1.61 -17.93 -2.63
CA VAL A 37 -1.32 -16.68 -3.33
C VAL A 37 -0.97 -16.99 -4.77
N VAL A 38 -1.68 -16.35 -5.70
CA VAL A 38 -1.44 -16.49 -7.14
C VAL A 38 -0.89 -15.17 -7.67
N ALA A 39 0.38 -15.17 -8.06
CA ALA A 39 1.04 -14.01 -8.65
C ALA A 39 2.00 -14.46 -9.78
N PRO A 40 2.05 -13.77 -10.94
CA PRO A 40 1.18 -12.66 -11.33
C PRO A 40 -0.25 -13.14 -11.63
N CYS A 41 -1.26 -12.40 -11.15
CA CYS A 41 -2.66 -12.66 -11.48
C CYS A 41 -3.43 -11.35 -11.57
N TRP A 42 -3.92 -11.03 -12.77
CA TRP A 42 -4.84 -9.93 -12.96
C TRP A 42 -6.28 -10.45 -12.92
N VAL A 43 -7.13 -9.81 -12.10
CA VAL A 43 -8.57 -10.02 -12.07
C VAL A 43 -9.23 -8.74 -12.57
N GLY A 44 -9.83 -8.80 -13.77
CA GLY A 44 -10.42 -7.64 -14.44
C GLY A 44 -11.93 -7.65 -14.49
N ARG A 45 -12.57 -8.78 -14.17
CA ARG A 45 -14.03 -8.93 -14.23
C ARG A 45 -14.51 -9.88 -13.13
N MET A 46 -15.68 -9.57 -12.58
CA MET A 46 -16.39 -10.36 -11.59
C MET A 46 -17.84 -10.50 -12.04
N GLU A 47 -18.44 -11.68 -11.87
CA GLU A 47 -19.82 -11.96 -12.26
C GLU A 47 -20.52 -12.73 -11.13
N ALA A 48 -21.75 -12.33 -10.81
CA ALA A 48 -22.61 -13.11 -9.92
C ALA A 48 -23.22 -14.28 -10.71
N THR A 49 -23.07 -15.49 -10.19
CA THR A 49 -23.61 -16.72 -10.74
C THR A 49 -24.37 -17.48 -9.67
N GLU A 50 -25.13 -18.51 -10.04
CA GLU A 50 -25.79 -19.40 -9.07
C GLU A 50 -24.79 -20.11 -8.14
N ALA A 51 -23.55 -20.32 -8.60
CA ALA A 51 -22.48 -20.96 -7.85
C ALA A 51 -21.62 -19.98 -7.02
N GLY A 52 -21.98 -18.69 -6.98
CA GLY A 52 -21.21 -17.64 -6.31
C GLY A 52 -20.56 -16.67 -7.30
N TRP A 53 -19.42 -16.09 -6.93
CA TRP A 53 -18.72 -15.05 -7.67
C TRP A 53 -17.67 -15.63 -8.61
N ALA A 54 -17.93 -15.60 -9.90
CA ALA A 54 -16.97 -15.99 -10.93
C ALA A 54 -15.98 -14.85 -11.21
N LEU A 55 -14.68 -15.14 -11.10
CA LEU A 55 -13.61 -14.18 -11.38
C LEU A 55 -12.95 -14.47 -12.73
N HIS A 56 -12.63 -13.41 -13.48
CA HIS A 56 -11.93 -13.52 -14.76
C HIS A 56 -10.83 -12.46 -14.89
N GLY A 57 -9.79 -12.80 -15.65
CA GLY A 57 -8.80 -11.83 -16.07
C GLY A 57 -7.80 -12.39 -17.07
N GLU A 58 -7.31 -11.53 -17.96
CA GLU A 58 -6.46 -11.89 -19.11
C GLU A 58 -7.11 -12.96 -20.01
N GLY A 59 -8.44 -12.87 -20.20
CA GLY A 59 -9.20 -13.84 -20.99
C GLY A 59 -9.40 -15.21 -20.34
N LYS A 60 -8.95 -15.42 -19.09
CA LYS A 60 -9.03 -16.70 -18.38
C LYS A 60 -9.97 -16.63 -17.16
N ALA A 61 -10.62 -17.75 -16.84
CA ALA A 61 -11.31 -17.93 -15.56
C ALA A 61 -10.28 -18.04 -14.42
N ARG A 62 -10.60 -17.43 -13.27
CA ARG A 62 -9.74 -17.35 -12.06
C ARG A 62 -10.37 -18.01 -10.84
N GLY A 63 -11.45 -18.76 -11.07
CA GLY A 63 -12.20 -19.49 -10.03
C GLY A 63 -13.56 -18.87 -9.75
N THR A 64 -14.32 -19.60 -8.94
CA THR A 64 -15.63 -19.21 -8.41
C THR A 64 -15.57 -19.31 -6.89
N TYR A 65 -16.08 -18.30 -6.20
CA TYR A 65 -15.95 -18.17 -4.75
C TYR A 65 -17.28 -17.76 -4.11
N ASP A 66 -17.58 -18.27 -2.92
CA ASP A 66 -18.79 -17.88 -2.18
C ASP A 66 -18.78 -16.40 -1.79
N ALA A 67 -17.59 -15.84 -1.55
CA ALA A 67 -17.38 -14.43 -1.22
C ALA A 67 -16.10 -13.89 -1.86
N VAL A 68 -16.08 -12.59 -2.14
CA VAL A 68 -14.92 -11.87 -2.68
C VAL A 68 -14.67 -10.61 -1.86
N VAL A 69 -13.42 -10.41 -1.44
CA VAL A 69 -12.94 -9.19 -0.79
C VAL A 69 -12.05 -8.44 -1.76
N ILE A 70 -12.40 -7.18 -2.07
CA ILE A 70 -11.61 -6.34 -2.99
C ILE A 70 -10.76 -5.36 -2.18
N SER A 71 -9.49 -5.70 -1.98
CA SER A 71 -8.51 -4.87 -1.26
C SER A 71 -7.59 -4.09 -2.21
N HIS A 72 -8.19 -3.33 -3.13
CA HIS A 72 -7.47 -2.52 -4.11
C HIS A 72 -7.93 -1.05 -4.04
N ASN A 73 -7.13 -0.12 -4.57
CA ASN A 73 -7.58 1.26 -4.70
C ASN A 73 -8.92 1.37 -5.46
N GLY A 74 -9.76 2.32 -5.07
CA GLY A 74 -11.15 2.39 -5.54
C GLY A 74 -11.31 2.55 -7.05
N LYS A 75 -10.46 3.37 -7.69
CA LYS A 75 -10.54 3.62 -9.14
C LYS A 75 -10.31 2.34 -9.95
N CYS A 76 -9.32 1.54 -9.59
CA CYS A 76 -9.02 0.28 -10.29
C CYS A 76 -10.01 -0.84 -9.93
N ALA A 77 -10.64 -0.77 -8.76
CA ALA A 77 -11.65 -1.73 -8.32
C ALA A 77 -13.02 -1.56 -9.00
N ASN A 78 -13.27 -0.43 -9.69
CA ASN A 78 -14.59 -0.10 -10.27
C ASN A 78 -15.18 -1.21 -11.17
N ALA A 79 -14.34 -1.87 -11.98
CA ALA A 79 -14.80 -2.96 -12.86
C ALA A 79 -15.31 -4.18 -12.07
N LEU A 80 -14.79 -4.39 -10.87
CA LEU A 80 -15.18 -5.46 -9.95
C LEU A 80 -16.33 -5.04 -9.03
N LEU A 81 -16.42 -3.76 -8.66
CA LEU A 81 -17.47 -3.25 -7.78
C LEU A 81 -18.83 -3.09 -8.48
N LYS A 82 -18.86 -2.74 -9.77
CA LYS A 82 -20.10 -2.55 -10.52
C LYS A 82 -21.08 -3.76 -10.42
N PRO A 83 -20.64 -5.02 -10.53
CA PRO A 83 -21.52 -6.20 -10.40
C PRO A 83 -21.82 -6.61 -8.95
N SER A 84 -21.30 -5.92 -7.93
CA SER A 84 -21.47 -6.31 -6.51
C SER A 84 -22.89 -6.21 -5.96
N GLY A 85 -23.82 -5.61 -6.70
CA GLY A 85 -25.18 -5.32 -6.20
C GLY A 85 -25.24 -4.14 -5.21
N ALA A 86 -24.15 -3.38 -5.04
CA ALA A 86 -24.07 -2.21 -4.15
C ALA A 86 -23.91 -0.90 -4.96
N PRO A 87 -24.98 -0.38 -5.60
CA PRO A 87 -24.91 0.77 -6.50
C PRO A 87 -24.46 2.06 -5.80
N ASP A 88 -24.92 2.31 -4.56
CA ASP A 88 -24.53 3.51 -3.82
C ASP A 88 -23.04 3.48 -3.43
N THR A 89 -22.55 2.31 -2.99
CA THR A 89 -21.12 2.10 -2.73
C THR A 89 -20.30 2.29 -4.00
N PHE A 90 -20.75 1.74 -5.13
CA PHE A 90 -20.09 1.93 -6.41
C PHE A 90 -19.98 3.42 -6.79
N GLU A 91 -21.05 4.19 -6.59
CA GLU A 91 -21.06 5.64 -6.87
C GLU A 91 -20.13 6.42 -5.93
N LEU A 92 -20.05 6.05 -4.65
CA LEU A 92 -19.10 6.64 -3.71
C LEU A 92 -17.65 6.38 -4.16
N PHE A 93 -17.32 5.14 -4.51
CA PHE A 93 -15.97 4.76 -4.94
C PHE A 93 -15.58 5.42 -6.27
N ARG A 94 -16.54 5.59 -7.19
CA ARG A 94 -16.33 6.28 -8.48
C ARG A 94 -15.94 7.75 -8.31
N ARG A 95 -16.35 8.41 -7.22
CA ARG A 95 -16.02 9.81 -6.92
C ARG A 95 -14.64 9.99 -6.27
N LEU A 96 -14.02 8.91 -5.81
CA LEU A 96 -12.69 8.96 -5.21
C LEU A 96 -11.66 9.41 -6.25
N ARG A 97 -10.90 10.45 -5.89
CA ARG A 97 -9.80 10.96 -6.72
C ARG A 97 -8.49 10.46 -6.12
N LEU A 98 -7.70 9.79 -6.94
CA LEU A 98 -6.31 9.47 -6.60
C LEU A 98 -5.47 10.72 -6.87
N GLY A 99 -4.83 11.24 -5.82
CA GLY A 99 -3.82 12.28 -5.97
C GLY A 99 -2.56 11.67 -6.57
N PRO A 100 -1.92 12.32 -7.56
CA PRO A 100 -0.62 11.88 -8.03
C PRO A 100 0.41 12.11 -6.93
N VAL A 101 1.23 11.10 -6.68
CA VAL A 101 2.41 11.19 -5.80
C VAL A 101 3.63 10.88 -6.64
N TRP A 102 4.59 11.79 -6.63
CA TRP A 102 5.88 11.60 -7.28
C TRP A 102 6.90 11.19 -6.23
N VAL A 103 7.64 10.12 -6.53
CA VAL A 103 8.70 9.61 -5.66
C VAL A 103 9.98 9.56 -6.48
N ALA A 104 11.04 10.17 -5.96
CA ALA A 104 12.39 10.05 -6.48
C ALA A 104 13.25 9.41 -5.40
N LEU A 105 14.09 8.46 -5.79
CA LEU A 105 15.08 7.84 -4.92
C LEU A 105 16.46 8.15 -5.48
N VAL A 106 17.34 8.63 -4.60
CA VAL A 106 18.73 8.93 -4.92
C VAL A 106 19.60 8.06 -4.01
N ALA A 107 20.45 7.25 -4.62
CA ALA A 107 21.43 6.44 -3.91
C ALA A 107 22.79 7.14 -4.00
N PHE A 108 23.54 7.10 -2.90
CA PHE A 108 24.88 7.65 -2.79
C PHE A 108 25.86 6.51 -2.49
N GLU A 109 27.10 6.63 -2.97
CA GLU A 109 28.15 5.61 -2.75
C GLU A 109 28.55 5.50 -1.27
N SER A 110 28.36 6.58 -0.50
CA SER A 110 28.57 6.65 0.93
C SER A 110 27.40 7.39 1.58
N GLY A 111 27.19 7.16 2.88
CA GLY A 111 26.14 7.85 3.64
C GLY A 111 26.28 9.36 3.52
N VAL A 112 25.18 10.04 3.20
CA VAL A 112 25.16 11.51 3.19
C VAL A 112 25.12 11.97 4.63
N GLU A 113 26.15 12.70 5.05
CA GLU A 113 26.13 13.37 6.35
C GLU A 113 25.03 14.43 6.34
N LEU A 114 23.89 14.11 6.96
CA LEU A 114 22.90 15.12 7.28
C LEU A 114 23.52 16.01 8.37
N ALA A 115 23.53 17.32 8.15
CA ALA A 115 24.10 18.26 9.11
C ALA A 115 23.46 18.01 10.48
N HIS A 116 24.26 17.52 11.43
CA HIS A 116 23.84 17.27 12.81
C HIS A 116 23.69 18.63 13.50
N GLY A 117 22.60 19.33 13.21
CA GLY A 117 22.22 20.57 13.86
C GLY A 117 21.11 20.29 14.86
N ALA A 118 21.48 20.16 16.14
CA ALA A 118 20.61 20.23 17.32
C ALA A 118 19.09 20.12 17.05
N GLY A 119 18.59 18.88 16.86
CA GLY A 119 17.25 18.58 17.34
C GLY A 119 17.14 19.01 18.81
N ALA A 120 15.95 19.38 19.28
CA ALA A 120 15.72 19.88 20.64
C ALA A 120 16.20 18.90 21.75
N ASP A 121 16.55 17.67 21.37
CA ASP A 121 16.97 16.51 22.15
C ASP A 121 18.35 15.93 21.74
N GLY A 122 19.07 16.56 20.78
CA GLY A 122 20.34 16.04 20.27
C GLY A 122 20.20 14.91 19.24
N ALA A 123 18.97 14.57 18.81
CA ALA A 123 18.76 13.66 17.69
C ALA A 123 19.04 14.37 16.34
N GLY A 124 19.67 13.65 15.40
CA GLY A 124 19.85 14.12 14.03
C GLY A 124 18.51 14.19 13.28
N TYR A 125 18.45 15.00 12.22
CA TYR A 125 17.26 15.04 11.36
C TYR A 125 17.18 13.78 10.49
N GLU A 126 16.07 13.06 10.52
CA GLU A 126 15.82 11.90 9.64
C GLU A 126 15.14 12.29 8.32
N ALA A 127 14.61 13.51 8.26
CA ALA A 127 13.89 14.01 7.11
C ALA A 127 13.70 15.53 7.12
N ALA A 128 13.39 16.09 5.95
CA ALA A 128 13.15 17.51 5.77
C ALA A 128 12.12 17.79 4.65
N PHE A 129 11.39 18.90 4.78
CA PHE A 129 10.59 19.44 3.70
C PHE A 129 11.47 20.16 2.67
N VAL A 130 11.15 20.00 1.40
CA VAL A 130 11.89 20.61 0.28
C VAL A 130 11.35 22.03 0.05
N ARG A 131 12.20 23.04 0.26
CA ARG A 131 11.87 24.44 -0.02
C ARG A 131 12.11 24.77 -1.49
N GLY A 132 11.27 25.63 -2.07
CA GLY A 132 11.42 26.10 -3.45
C GLY A 132 10.88 25.15 -4.53
N ALA A 133 10.31 24.02 -4.14
CA ALA A 133 9.58 23.14 -5.05
C ALA A 133 8.21 23.73 -5.41
N GLN A 134 7.73 23.47 -6.63
CA GLN A 134 6.40 23.89 -7.10
C GLN A 134 5.25 23.12 -6.42
N ALA A 135 5.56 22.04 -5.71
CA ALA A 135 4.63 21.22 -4.95
C ALA A 135 5.21 20.90 -3.56
N LEU A 136 4.35 20.48 -2.62
CA LEU A 136 4.80 19.96 -1.32
C LEU A 136 5.73 18.77 -1.55
N GLY A 137 6.99 18.94 -1.16
CA GLY A 137 8.02 17.92 -1.25
C GLY A 137 8.60 17.61 0.12
N PHE A 138 8.96 16.35 0.33
CA PHE A 138 9.60 15.86 1.54
C PHE A 138 10.67 14.86 1.13
N ALA A 139 11.83 14.94 1.76
CA ALA A 139 12.93 14.02 1.59
C ALA A 139 13.22 13.40 2.95
N ALA A 140 13.37 12.08 2.98
CA ALA A 140 13.71 11.35 4.19
C ALA A 140 14.81 10.36 3.88
N ASP A 141 15.72 10.19 4.84
CA ASP A 141 16.69 9.12 4.80
C ASP A 141 15.96 7.76 4.84
N GLN A 142 16.36 6.88 3.93
CA GLN A 142 15.86 5.50 3.87
C GLN A 142 16.94 4.48 4.25
N GLY A 143 18.15 4.91 4.64
CA GLY A 143 19.28 4.03 4.94
C GLY A 143 18.94 2.94 5.98
N SER A 144 18.21 3.29 7.04
CA SER A 144 17.76 2.32 8.07
C SER A 144 16.74 1.29 7.59
N LYS A 145 16.17 1.47 6.40
CA LYS A 145 15.18 0.57 5.77
C LYS A 145 15.79 -0.28 4.66
N ILE A 146 17.02 0.03 4.24
CA ILE A 146 17.80 -0.75 3.29
C ILE A 146 18.62 -1.70 4.17
N GLY A 147 18.13 -2.93 4.32
CA GLY A 147 18.82 -3.98 5.08
C GLY A 147 20.19 -4.29 4.53
#